data_AF-A0A9P3CXF7-F1
#
_entry.id   AF-A0A9P3CXF7-F1
#
_cell.length_a   1.000
_cell.length_b   1.000
_cell.length_c   1.000
_cell.angle_alpha   90.00
_cell.angle_beta   90.00
_cell.angle_gamma   90.00
#
_symmetry.space_group_name_H-M   'P 1'
#
loop_
_entity.id
_entity.type
_entity.pdbx_description
1 polymer ?
#
loop_
_entity_poly.entity_id
_entity_poly.type
_entity_poly.pdbx_seq_one_letter_code
_entity_poly.pdbx_strand_id
1 'polypeptide(L)'
;MKFSIIAMATLAVGVIAAPAPEADASVDLVERTWNKCSHYKSKWEKCQKEEYEEEHEYKECKKEEDHYKHGYDQCEKDNSYNKTNWDSCKKKWGHQHKSKCYKEEKACKDKDDQCKKDYKKWQHQKEECDDEYKEWQKQKKECADDKYKYEHYCH
;
A
#
# COMPACT_ATOMS: atom_id res chain seq x y z
N MET A 1 -13.19 31.03 31.92
CA MET A 1 -13.71 30.66 33.26
C MET A 1 -12.61 30.90 34.28
N LYS A 2 -12.97 31.40 35.46
CA LYS A 2 -12.10 31.98 36.49
C LYS A 2 -11.18 30.91 37.10
N PHE A 3 -9.87 31.15 37.16
CA PHE A 3 -8.94 30.38 37.99
C PHE A 3 -8.86 31.05 39.37
N SER A 4 -9.40 30.39 40.38
CA SER A 4 -9.22 30.78 41.78
C SER A 4 -7.81 30.42 42.24
N ILE A 5 -7.08 31.46 42.64
CA ILE A 5 -5.76 31.35 43.30
C ILE A 5 -6.03 30.94 44.75
N ILE A 6 -5.68 29.72 45.12
CA ILE A 6 -5.58 29.31 46.52
C ILE A 6 -4.14 29.57 46.96
N ALA A 7 -3.98 30.56 47.82
CA ALA A 7 -2.74 30.87 48.50
C ALA A 7 -2.34 29.69 49.41
N MET A 8 -1.17 29.10 49.17
CA MET A 8 -0.54 28.21 50.14
C MET A 8 0.43 29.02 51.00
N ALA A 9 0.09 29.12 52.28
CA ALA A 9 0.92 29.74 53.30
C ALA A 9 2.24 28.97 53.46
N THR A 10 3.33 29.72 53.40
CA THR A 10 4.68 29.28 53.74
C THR A 10 4.78 28.97 55.23
N LEU A 11 5.05 27.71 55.57
CA LEU A 11 5.65 27.35 56.85
C LEU A 11 7.05 26.79 56.57
N ALA A 12 8.03 27.66 56.80
CA ALA A 12 9.42 27.28 56.90
C ALA A 12 9.63 26.54 58.23
N VAL A 13 9.83 25.23 58.17
CA VAL A 13 10.50 24.47 59.22
C VAL A 13 11.74 23.87 58.57
N GLY A 14 12.90 24.42 58.94
CA GLY A 14 14.18 23.94 58.49
C GLY A 14 14.46 22.55 59.01
N VAL A 15 14.53 21.59 58.10
CA VAL A 15 15.37 20.41 58.21
C VAL A 15 16.00 20.26 56.83
N ILE A 16 17.30 20.52 56.70
CA ILE A 16 18.04 20.11 55.50
C ILE A 16 18.22 18.60 55.62
N ALA A 17 17.15 17.87 55.32
CA ALA A 17 17.29 16.47 54.94
C ALA A 17 17.91 16.51 53.54
N ALA A 18 19.07 15.87 53.37
CA ALA A 18 19.51 15.49 52.02
C ALA A 18 18.31 14.80 51.35
N PRO A 19 17.97 15.16 50.08
CA PRO A 19 16.87 14.50 49.41
C PRO A 19 17.08 13.00 49.54
N ALA A 20 16.08 12.31 50.11
CA ALA A 20 16.13 10.87 50.18
C ALA A 20 16.39 10.36 48.75
N PRO A 21 17.32 9.42 48.52
CA PRO A 21 17.65 8.93 47.18
C PRO A 21 16.41 8.37 46.45
N GLU A 22 15.34 8.11 47.18
CA GLU A 22 14.04 7.65 46.70
C GLU A 22 13.24 8.73 45.95
N ALA A 23 13.38 10.01 46.32
CA ALA A 23 12.74 11.11 45.62
C ALA A 23 13.42 11.36 44.26
N ASP A 24 14.75 11.41 44.25
CA ASP A 24 15.53 11.56 43.00
C ASP A 24 15.38 10.32 42.10
N ALA A 25 15.36 9.11 42.66
CA ALA A 25 15.08 7.89 41.90
C ALA A 25 13.67 7.86 41.30
N SER A 26 12.66 8.40 42.00
CA SER A 26 11.29 8.49 41.49
C SER A 26 11.16 9.48 40.32
N VAL A 27 11.86 10.62 40.39
CA VAL A 27 11.92 11.61 39.30
C VAL A 27 12.67 11.05 38.09
N ASP A 28 13.80 10.38 38.30
CA ASP A 28 14.57 9.68 37.25
C ASP A 28 13.75 8.59 36.55
N LEU A 29 12.93 7.84 37.30
CA LEU A 29 12.02 6.82 36.76
C LEU A 29 10.90 7.44 35.93
N VAL A 30 10.32 8.54 36.39
CA VAL A 30 9.26 9.28 35.67
C VAL A 30 9.81 9.85 34.36
N GLU A 31 10.99 10.48 34.38
CA GLU A 31 11.62 11.05 33.19
C GLU A 31 12.01 9.98 32.17
N ARG A 32 12.58 8.84 32.60
CA ARG A 32 12.90 7.71 31.72
C ARG A 32 11.65 7.09 31.10
N THR A 33 10.55 7.02 31.85
CA THR A 33 9.27 6.48 31.35
C THR A 33 8.63 7.43 30.34
N TRP A 34 8.63 8.73 30.63
CA TRP A 34 8.16 9.77 29.70
C TRP A 34 8.93 9.77 28.38
N ASN A 35 10.27 9.69 28.43
CA ASN A 35 11.12 9.65 27.24
C ASN A 35 10.89 8.39 26.40
N LYS A 36 10.70 7.22 27.03
CA LYS A 36 10.31 5.99 26.32
C LYS A 36 8.94 6.13 25.64
N CYS A 37 8.00 6.78 26.29
CA CYS A 37 6.64 6.92 25.77
C CYS A 37 6.52 7.94 24.65
N SER A 38 7.21 9.06 24.78
CA SER A 38 7.36 10.03 23.69
C SER A 38 7.96 9.37 22.44
N HIS A 39 8.99 8.52 22.62
CA HIS A 39 9.62 7.77 21.53
C HIS A 39 8.67 6.78 20.84
N TYR A 40 7.96 5.93 21.59
CA TYR A 40 7.02 4.97 21.01
C TYR A 40 5.82 5.65 20.35
N LYS A 41 5.32 6.75 20.93
CA LYS A 41 4.26 7.56 20.33
C LYS A 41 4.68 8.14 18.98
N SER A 42 5.86 8.76 18.91
CA SER A 42 6.38 9.33 17.67
C SER A 42 6.58 8.27 16.59
N LYS A 43 7.07 7.08 16.95
CA LYS A 43 7.19 5.95 16.03
C LYS A 43 5.83 5.49 15.48
N TRP A 44 4.84 5.34 16.36
CA TRP A 44 3.51 4.93 15.95
C TRP A 44 2.84 5.97 15.03
N GLU A 45 2.90 7.26 15.36
CA GLU A 45 2.35 8.34 14.53
C GLU A 45 3.01 8.40 13.14
N LYS A 46 4.33 8.23 13.07
CA LYS A 46 5.06 8.16 11.80
C LYS A 46 4.60 6.97 10.97
N CYS A 47 4.48 5.81 11.60
CA CYS A 47 4.05 4.60 10.94
C CYS A 47 2.61 4.68 10.41
N GLN A 48 1.68 5.32 11.14
CA GLN A 48 0.32 5.54 10.65
C GLN A 48 0.28 6.36 9.35
N LYS A 49 1.19 7.33 9.21
CA LYS A 49 1.30 8.16 8.01
C LYS A 49 1.83 7.33 6.83
N GLU A 50 2.86 6.52 7.08
CA GLU A 50 3.46 5.61 6.09
C GLU A 50 2.45 4.56 5.61
N GLU A 51 1.71 3.91 6.51
CA GLU A 51 0.66 2.94 6.13
C GLU A 51 -0.42 3.56 5.23
N TYR A 52 -0.82 4.82 5.50
CA TYR A 52 -1.81 5.52 4.70
C TYR A 52 -1.30 5.89 3.31
N GLU A 53 -0.05 6.36 3.21
CA GLU A 53 0.60 6.70 1.93
C GLU A 53 0.73 5.44 1.05
N GLU A 54 1.20 4.32 1.63
CA GLU A 54 1.35 3.06 0.90
C GLU A 54 0.01 2.41 0.53
N GLU A 55 -1.01 2.51 1.40
CA GLU A 55 -2.37 2.06 1.04
C GLU A 55 -2.92 2.87 -0.14
N HIS A 56 -2.60 4.16 -0.22
CA HIS A 56 -2.98 5.00 -1.36
C HIS A 56 -2.26 4.56 -2.63
N GLU A 57 -0.94 4.40 -2.59
CA GLU A 57 -0.13 3.94 -3.72
C GLU A 57 -0.60 2.58 -4.25
N TYR A 58 -0.81 1.60 -3.36
CA TYR A 58 -1.36 0.29 -3.74
C TYR A 58 -2.74 0.41 -4.43
N LYS A 59 -3.62 1.28 -3.94
CA LYS A 59 -4.94 1.52 -4.56
C LYS A 59 -4.80 2.17 -5.94
N GLU A 60 -3.82 3.04 -6.15
CA GLU A 60 -3.55 3.62 -7.47
C GLU A 60 -2.99 2.57 -8.42
N CYS A 61 -2.02 1.76 -7.97
CA CYS A 61 -1.50 0.66 -8.75
C CYS A 61 -2.63 -0.31 -9.18
N LYS A 62 -3.56 -0.66 -8.27
CA LYS A 62 -4.69 -1.54 -8.64
C LYS A 62 -5.62 -0.94 -9.69
N LYS A 63 -5.82 0.38 -9.70
CA LYS A 63 -6.58 1.04 -10.77
C LYS A 63 -5.86 0.94 -12.11
N GLU A 64 -4.53 1.07 -12.10
CA GLU A 64 -3.71 0.93 -13.29
C GLU A 64 -3.71 -0.51 -13.82
N GLU A 65 -3.57 -1.51 -12.94
CA GLU A 65 -3.72 -2.93 -13.28
C GLU A 65 -5.08 -3.19 -13.95
N ASP A 66 -6.18 -2.70 -13.37
CA ASP A 66 -7.53 -2.85 -13.91
C ASP A 66 -7.68 -2.18 -15.28
N HIS A 67 -7.03 -1.03 -15.50
CA HIS A 67 -7.02 -0.36 -16.79
C HIS A 67 -6.32 -1.22 -17.87
N TYR A 68 -5.15 -1.80 -17.57
CA TYR A 68 -4.47 -2.70 -18.50
C TYR A 68 -5.25 -4.00 -18.73
N LYS A 69 -5.87 -4.55 -17.69
CA LYS A 69 -6.72 -5.72 -17.78
C LYS A 69 -7.92 -5.47 -18.70
N HIS A 70 -8.57 -4.32 -18.56
CA HIS A 70 -9.67 -3.94 -19.44
C HIS A 70 -9.22 -3.85 -20.91
N GLY A 71 -8.05 -3.26 -21.16
CA GLY A 71 -7.45 -3.22 -22.49
C GLY A 71 -7.19 -4.62 -23.07
N TYR A 72 -6.66 -5.54 -22.25
CA TYR A 72 -6.45 -6.93 -22.64
C TYR A 72 -7.77 -7.67 -22.94
N ASP A 73 -8.77 -7.56 -22.06
CA ASP A 73 -10.09 -8.18 -22.25
C ASP A 73 -10.77 -7.69 -23.53
N GLN A 74 -10.62 -6.40 -23.84
CA GLN A 74 -11.13 -5.82 -25.08
C GLN A 74 -10.39 -6.38 -26.29
N CYS A 75 -9.07 -6.53 -26.18
CA CYS A 75 -8.28 -7.13 -27.24
C CYS A 75 -8.67 -8.60 -27.49
N GLU A 76 -8.90 -9.41 -26.44
CA GLU A 76 -9.33 -10.81 -26.61
C GLU A 76 -10.66 -10.91 -27.37
N LYS A 77 -11.62 -10.02 -27.06
CA LYS A 77 -12.90 -9.93 -27.78
C LYS A 77 -12.69 -9.61 -29.26
N ASP A 78 -11.89 -8.59 -29.55
CA ASP A 78 -11.54 -8.20 -30.92
C ASP A 78 -10.84 -9.34 -31.68
N ASN A 79 -9.94 -10.05 -31.01
CA ASN A 79 -9.20 -11.17 -31.60
C ASN A 79 -10.12 -12.35 -31.92
N SER A 80 -11.06 -12.67 -31.02
CA SER A 80 -12.09 -13.70 -31.26
C SER A 80 -12.96 -13.40 -32.48
N TYR A 81 -13.37 -12.14 -32.65
CA TYR A 81 -14.13 -11.69 -33.82
C TYR A 81 -13.31 -11.84 -35.11
N ASN A 82 -12.05 -11.41 -35.10
CA ASN A 82 -11.17 -11.52 -36.27
C ASN A 82 -10.86 -12.98 -36.64
N LYS A 83 -10.68 -13.85 -35.65
CA LYS A 83 -10.50 -15.29 -35.87
C LYS A 83 -11.72 -15.91 -36.55
N THR A 84 -12.92 -15.51 -36.12
CA THR A 84 -14.18 -15.95 -36.75
C THR A 84 -14.27 -15.49 -38.22
N ASN A 85 -13.87 -14.26 -38.51
CA ASN A 85 -13.83 -13.74 -39.89
C ASN A 85 -12.82 -14.51 -40.77
N TRP A 86 -11.64 -14.79 -40.23
CA TRP A 86 -10.64 -15.59 -40.91
C TRP A 86 -11.13 -17.02 -41.19
N ASP A 87 -11.72 -17.69 -40.20
CA ASP A 87 -12.29 -19.03 -40.36
C ASP A 87 -13.43 -19.05 -41.39
N SER A 88 -14.26 -18.01 -41.43
CA SER A 88 -15.31 -17.83 -42.43
C SER A 88 -14.73 -17.65 -43.84
N CYS A 89 -13.70 -16.80 -43.99
CA CYS A 89 -13.02 -16.62 -45.27
C CYS A 89 -12.37 -17.93 -45.75
N LYS A 90 -11.73 -18.65 -44.83
CA LYS A 90 -11.11 -19.95 -45.11
C LYS A 90 -12.16 -21.00 -45.51
N LYS A 91 -13.33 -21.04 -44.87
CA LYS A 91 -14.43 -21.92 -45.31
C LYS A 91 -14.95 -21.56 -46.71
N LYS A 92 -15.04 -20.28 -47.03
CA LYS A 92 -15.60 -19.79 -48.31
C LYS A 92 -14.63 -19.92 -49.48
N TRP A 93 -13.32 -19.79 -49.25
CA TRP A 93 -12.31 -19.64 -50.31
C TRP A 93 -11.05 -20.52 -50.16
N GLY A 94 -10.93 -21.28 -49.07
CA GLY A 94 -9.67 -21.83 -48.53
C GLY A 94 -8.97 -22.91 -49.34
N HIS A 95 -9.52 -23.36 -50.47
CA HIS A 95 -8.86 -24.37 -51.33
C HIS A 95 -8.33 -23.83 -52.67
N GLN A 96 -8.82 -22.69 -53.18
CA GLN A 96 -8.43 -22.19 -54.51
C GLN A 96 -8.01 -20.72 -54.54
N HIS A 97 -8.25 -19.95 -53.47
CA HIS A 97 -8.05 -18.51 -53.48
C HIS A 97 -7.46 -17.99 -52.16
N LYS A 98 -6.33 -18.56 -51.73
CA LYS A 98 -5.62 -18.12 -50.52
C LYS A 98 -5.27 -16.62 -50.54
N SER A 99 -4.97 -16.07 -51.73
CA SER A 99 -4.74 -14.63 -51.92
C SER A 99 -5.97 -13.76 -51.63
N LYS A 100 -7.20 -14.30 -51.76
CA LYS A 100 -8.44 -13.58 -51.44
C LYS A 100 -8.70 -13.43 -49.95
N CYS A 101 -8.03 -14.22 -49.09
CA CYS A 101 -8.14 -14.12 -47.64
C CYS A 101 -6.87 -13.56 -46.95
N TYR A 102 -5.84 -13.20 -47.72
CA TYR A 102 -4.54 -12.79 -47.16
C TYR A 102 -4.63 -11.57 -46.24
N LYS A 103 -5.55 -10.64 -46.54
CA LYS A 103 -5.76 -9.45 -45.71
C LYS A 103 -6.33 -9.83 -44.33
N GLU A 104 -7.27 -10.76 -44.31
CA GLU A 104 -7.91 -11.29 -43.11
C GLU A 104 -6.93 -12.14 -42.29
N GLU A 105 -6.09 -12.95 -42.94
CA GLU A 105 -5.01 -13.72 -42.28
C GLU A 105 -4.04 -12.79 -41.56
N LYS A 106 -3.58 -11.75 -42.28
CA LYS A 106 -2.64 -10.78 -41.76
C LYS A 106 -3.25 -9.97 -40.61
N ALA A 107 -4.48 -9.48 -40.77
CA ALA A 107 -5.18 -8.74 -39.72
C ALA A 107 -5.39 -9.58 -38.45
N CYS A 108 -5.72 -10.87 -38.60
CA CYS A 108 -5.85 -11.79 -37.47
C CYS A 108 -4.51 -11.98 -36.74
N LYS A 109 -3.40 -12.17 -37.48
CA LYS A 109 -2.05 -12.31 -36.89
C LYS A 109 -1.60 -11.03 -36.18
N ASP A 110 -1.76 -9.87 -36.83
CA ASP A 110 -1.33 -8.58 -36.28
C ASP A 110 -2.09 -8.25 -34.98
N LYS A 111 -3.40 -8.56 -34.91
CA LYS A 111 -4.22 -8.38 -33.71
C LYS A 111 -3.87 -9.38 -32.60
N ASP A 112 -3.61 -10.64 -32.94
CA ASP A 112 -3.18 -11.67 -31.99
C ASP A 112 -1.84 -11.30 -31.33
N ASP A 113 -0.89 -10.81 -32.12
CA ASP A 113 0.41 -10.38 -31.62
C ASP A 113 0.31 -9.10 -30.77
N GLN A 114 -0.59 -8.18 -31.12
CA GLN A 114 -0.89 -7.03 -30.27
C GLN A 114 -1.48 -7.46 -28.92
N CYS A 115 -2.40 -8.43 -28.92
CA CYS A 115 -2.98 -8.98 -27.70
C CYS A 115 -1.95 -9.58 -26.75
N LYS A 116 -0.99 -10.33 -27.30
CA LYS A 116 0.10 -10.89 -26.49
C LYS A 116 0.96 -9.80 -25.86
N LYS A 117 1.14 -8.66 -26.53
CA LYS A 117 1.87 -7.52 -25.94
C LYS A 117 1.08 -6.89 -24.82
N ASP A 118 -0.23 -6.69 -24.99
CA ASP A 118 -1.09 -6.10 -23.97
C ASP A 118 -1.24 -7.02 -22.75
N TYR A 119 -1.30 -8.34 -22.97
CA TYR A 119 -1.22 -9.35 -21.89
C TYR A 119 0.06 -9.23 -21.08
N LYS A 120 1.21 -9.12 -21.73
CA LYS A 120 2.51 -8.98 -21.05
C LYS A 120 2.58 -7.70 -20.21
N LYS A 121 2.01 -6.59 -20.71
CA LYS A 121 1.94 -5.34 -19.95
C LYS A 121 1.06 -5.49 -18.71
N TRP A 122 -0.12 -6.07 -18.86
CA TRP A 122 -0.99 -6.34 -17.72
C TRP A 122 -0.33 -7.27 -16.69
N GLN A 123 0.31 -8.35 -17.13
CA GLN A 123 1.04 -9.26 -16.25
C GLN A 123 2.15 -8.55 -15.47
N HIS A 124 2.97 -7.75 -16.15
CA HIS A 124 4.04 -7.01 -15.51
C HIS A 124 3.50 -6.03 -14.46
N GLN A 125 2.47 -5.25 -14.81
CA GLN A 125 1.84 -4.32 -13.88
C GLN A 125 1.20 -5.02 -12.67
N LYS A 126 0.59 -6.17 -12.90
CA LYS A 126 0.05 -7.01 -11.83
C LYS A 126 1.15 -7.50 -10.88
N GLU A 127 2.29 -7.94 -11.41
CA GLU A 127 3.43 -8.39 -10.59
C GLU A 127 4.00 -7.25 -9.74
N GLU A 128 4.19 -6.06 -10.31
CA GLU A 128 4.64 -4.87 -9.58
C GLU A 128 3.66 -4.52 -8.44
N CYS A 129 2.36 -4.48 -8.74
CA CYS A 129 1.30 -4.28 -7.76
C CYS A 129 1.27 -5.32 -6.63
N ASP A 130 1.49 -6.59 -6.97
CA ASP A 130 1.48 -7.69 -6.01
C ASP A 130 2.72 -7.65 -5.09
N ASP A 131 3.84 -7.08 -5.56
CA ASP A 131 5.03 -6.85 -4.75
C ASP A 131 4.88 -5.64 -3.83
N GLU A 132 4.35 -4.51 -4.31
CA GLU A 132 3.98 -3.35 -3.47
C GLU A 132 3.00 -3.75 -2.36
N TYR A 133 2.03 -4.62 -2.67
CA TYR A 133 1.09 -5.15 -1.68
C TYR A 133 1.79 -5.93 -0.55
N LYS A 134 2.79 -6.76 -0.89
CA LYS A 134 3.52 -7.55 0.12
C LYS A 134 4.32 -6.63 1.04
N GLU A 135 4.92 -5.59 0.47
CA GLU A 135 5.67 -4.59 1.24
C GLU A 135 4.75 -3.83 2.19
N TRP A 136 3.62 -3.32 1.68
CA TRP A 136 2.60 -2.67 2.50
C TRP A 136 2.09 -3.56 3.64
N GLN A 137 1.82 -4.84 3.37
CA GLN A 137 1.39 -5.80 4.42
C GLN A 137 2.45 -5.98 5.51
N LYS A 138 3.74 -5.95 5.14
CA LYS A 138 4.84 -6.03 6.09
C LYS A 138 4.90 -4.77 6.96
N GLN A 139 4.80 -3.59 6.35
CA GLN A 139 4.81 -2.32 7.08
C GLN A 139 3.62 -2.17 8.01
N LYS A 140 2.42 -2.56 7.56
CA LYS A 140 1.22 -2.62 8.40
C LYS A 140 1.43 -3.48 9.65
N LYS A 141 2.11 -4.62 9.52
CA LYS A 141 2.44 -5.49 10.65
C LYS A 141 3.45 -4.84 11.60
N GLU A 142 4.51 -4.22 11.08
CA GLU A 142 5.48 -3.47 11.88
C GLU A 142 4.80 -2.30 12.63
N CYS A 143 3.81 -1.67 12.00
CA CYS A 143 2.97 -0.64 12.61
C CYS A 143 2.15 -1.13 13.79
N ALA A 144 1.54 -2.31 13.64
CA ALA A 144 0.79 -2.94 14.70
C ALA A 144 1.68 -3.29 15.90
N ASP A 145 2.93 -3.70 15.64
CA ASP A 145 3.92 -3.96 16.70
C ASP A 145 4.33 -2.67 17.44
N ASP A 146 4.50 -1.56 16.72
CA ASP A 146 4.83 -0.26 17.33
C ASP A 146 3.64 0.33 18.11
N LYS A 147 2.41 0.12 17.63
CA LYS A 147 1.19 0.40 18.39
C LYS A 147 1.14 -0.40 19.69
N TYR A 148 1.40 -1.71 19.63
CA TYR A 148 1.42 -2.58 20.81
C TYR A 148 2.46 -2.10 21.83
N LYS A 149 3.67 -1.73 21.39
CA LYS A 149 4.69 -1.19 22.31
C LYS A 149 4.24 0.11 22.96
N TYR A 150 3.63 1.02 22.19
CA TYR A 150 3.09 2.25 22.76
C TYR A 150 1.99 1.95 23.79
N GLU A 151 1.00 1.12 23.47
CA GLU A 151 -0.08 0.77 24.40
C GLU A 151 0.41 0.02 25.63
N HIS A 152 1.41 -0.86 25.52
CA HIS A 152 1.88 -1.68 26.64
C HIS A 152 2.86 -0.96 27.57
N TYR A 153 3.67 -0.05 27.06
CA TYR A 153 4.69 0.65 27.85
C TYR A 153 4.23 2.02 28.37
N CYS A 154 3.11 2.56 27.86
CA CYS A 154 2.71 3.96 28.07
C CYS A 154 1.27 4.17 28.51
N HIS A 155 0.47 3.11 28.52
CA HIS A 155 -0.88 3.05 29.07
C HIS A 155 -0.97 1.90 30.08
#